data_AF-A0A261ARK1-F1
#
_entry.id   AF-A0A261ARK1-F1
#
_cell.length_a   1.000
_cell.length_b   1.000
_cell.length_c   1.000
_cell.angle_alpha   90.00
_cell.angle_beta   90.00
_cell.angle_gamma   90.00
#
_symmetry.space_group_name_H-M   'P 1'
#
loop_
_entity.id
_entity.type
_entity.pdbx_description
1 polymer ?
#
loop_
_entity_poly.entity_id
_entity_poly.type
_entity_poly.pdbx_seq_one_letter_code
_entity_poly.pdbx_strand_id
1 'polypeptide(L)'
;MEHPNVTEFHQNNGICGTEKIKKSKNLTNIFPQYMLDNHDRGRLAERLKLQLKKNETQNDMQLEAEFMSIARGLVTYGASFFDVDVFTKKVF
;
A
#
# COMPACT_ATOMS: atom_id res chain seq x y z
N MET A 1 12.01 17.86 -52.65
CA MET A 1 12.99 17.35 -51.67
C MET A 1 12.77 18.15 -50.40
N GLU A 2 12.05 17.54 -49.48
CA GLU A 2 11.55 18.17 -48.26
C GLU A 2 12.56 18.05 -47.12
N HIS A 3 12.55 19.03 -46.23
CA HIS A 3 13.45 19.20 -45.10
C HIS A 3 13.30 18.08 -44.06
N PRO A 4 14.39 17.59 -43.43
CA PRO A 4 14.28 16.85 -42.18
C PRO A 4 13.94 17.83 -41.05
N ASN A 5 12.79 17.61 -40.42
CA ASN A 5 12.31 18.37 -39.28
C ASN A 5 13.11 17.98 -38.02
N VAL A 6 13.80 18.96 -37.45
CA VAL A 6 14.50 18.85 -36.15
C VAL A 6 13.52 19.29 -35.07
N THR A 7 13.24 18.41 -34.12
CA THR A 7 12.74 18.84 -32.81
C THR A 7 13.45 18.00 -31.75
N GLU A 8 14.56 18.55 -31.26
CA GLU A 8 15.09 18.29 -29.93
C GLU A 8 14.00 18.55 -28.88
N PHE A 9 14.00 17.88 -27.73
CA PHE A 9 13.95 18.55 -26.42
C PHE A 9 14.12 17.49 -25.28
N HIS A 10 15.37 17.46 -24.77
CA HIS A 10 15.78 17.26 -23.38
C HIS A 10 15.48 15.95 -22.63
N GLN A 11 16.48 15.06 -22.70
CA GLN A 11 16.94 14.32 -21.51
C GLN A 11 17.55 15.34 -20.51
N ASN A 12 16.87 15.61 -19.40
CA ASN A 12 17.48 16.33 -18.28
C ASN A 12 18.00 15.32 -17.25
N ASN A 13 19.30 15.06 -17.31
CA ASN A 13 20.08 14.54 -16.19
C ASN A 13 20.54 15.71 -15.31
N GLY A 14 20.18 15.66 -14.03
CA GLY A 14 20.95 16.21 -12.92
C GLY A 14 20.76 17.70 -12.60
N ILE A 15 20.36 18.00 -11.36
CA ILE A 15 21.12 18.85 -10.43
C ILE A 15 20.67 18.55 -8.99
N CYS A 16 21.70 18.45 -8.16
CA CYS A 16 21.77 18.46 -6.70
C CYS A 16 20.74 19.37 -6.01
N GLY A 17 19.99 18.78 -5.09
CA GLY A 17 19.28 19.46 -4.01
C GLY A 17 18.94 18.42 -2.95
N THR A 18 19.40 18.62 -1.72
CA THR A 18 19.03 17.79 -0.57
C THR A 18 17.57 18.03 -0.22
N GLU A 19 16.65 17.55 -1.04
CA GLU A 19 15.26 17.42 -0.65
C GLU A 19 15.04 15.96 -0.30
N LYS A 20 14.84 15.70 0.99
CA LYS A 20 14.14 14.49 1.42
C LYS A 20 12.80 14.53 0.70
N ILE A 21 12.71 13.86 -0.46
CA ILE A 21 11.44 13.47 -1.04
C ILE A 21 10.82 12.56 0.01
N LYS A 22 10.02 13.14 0.91
CA LYS A 22 9.01 12.40 1.67
C LYS A 22 8.05 11.91 0.60
N LYS A 23 8.42 10.80 -0.08
CA LYS A 23 7.47 10.01 -0.84
C LYS A 23 6.33 9.79 0.14
N SER A 24 5.17 10.39 -0.11
CA SER A 24 4.00 10.17 0.74
C SER A 24 3.87 8.66 0.87
N LYS A 25 3.97 8.13 2.10
CA LYS A 25 3.95 6.68 2.33
C LYS A 25 2.69 6.15 1.65
N ASN A 26 2.85 5.30 0.64
CA ASN A 26 1.74 4.88 -0.19
C ASN A 26 0.78 4.06 0.67
N LEU A 27 -0.49 4.45 0.71
CA LEU A 27 -1.52 3.75 1.49
C LEU A 27 -1.68 2.29 1.05
N THR A 28 -1.24 1.93 -0.17
CA THR A 28 -1.17 0.54 -0.66
C THR A 28 -0.27 -0.36 0.16
N ASN A 29 0.70 0.18 0.90
CA ASN A 29 1.60 -0.61 1.76
C ASN A 29 1.02 -0.84 3.16
N ILE A 30 -0.12 -0.22 3.48
CA ILE A 30 -0.73 -0.22 4.81
C ILE A 30 -2.11 -0.85 4.78
N PHE A 31 -2.88 -0.57 3.73
CA PHE A 31 -4.25 -1.06 3.58
C PHE A 31 -4.34 -2.11 2.46
N PRO A 32 -5.12 -3.18 2.66
CA PRO A 32 -5.47 -4.10 1.59
C PRO A 32 -6.14 -3.39 0.41
N GLN A 33 -5.96 -3.92 -0.81
CA GLN A 33 -6.49 -3.32 -2.02
C GLN A 33 -8.01 -3.10 -1.98
N TYR A 34 -8.77 -4.09 -1.47
CA TYR A 34 -10.23 -3.96 -1.34
C TYR A 34 -10.66 -2.76 -0.49
N MET A 35 -9.87 -2.35 0.52
CA MET A 35 -10.19 -1.17 1.33
C MET A 35 -9.99 0.11 0.53
N LEU A 36 -8.95 0.14 -0.30
CA LEU A 36 -8.62 1.30 -1.14
C LEU A 36 -9.60 1.48 -2.30
N ASP A 37 -10.16 0.38 -2.80
CA ASP A 37 -11.15 0.40 -3.88
C ASP A 37 -12.54 0.84 -3.39
N ASN A 38 -12.85 0.58 -2.12
CA ASN A 38 -14.20 0.77 -1.56
C ASN A 38 -14.33 1.95 -0.58
N HIS A 39 -13.24 2.63 -0.22
CA HIS A 39 -13.26 3.73 0.75
C HIS A 39 -12.51 4.97 0.24
N ASP A 40 -12.95 6.14 0.70
CA ASP A 40 -12.24 7.39 0.45
C ASP A 40 -10.84 7.37 1.06
N ARG A 41 -9.83 7.65 0.23
CA ARG A 41 -8.41 7.58 0.60
C ARG A 41 -8.04 8.67 1.60
N GLY A 42 -8.67 9.83 1.53
CA GLY A 42 -8.48 10.93 2.49
C GLY A 42 -8.95 10.52 3.88
N ARG A 43 -10.15 9.94 3.98
CA ARG A 43 -10.72 9.44 5.23
C ARG A 43 -9.92 8.28 5.82
N LEU A 44 -9.39 7.37 4.98
CA LEU A 44 -8.46 6.33 5.44
C LEU A 44 -7.18 6.92 6.03
N ALA A 45 -6.61 7.95 5.39
CA ALA A 45 -5.43 8.64 5.89
C ALA A 45 -5.70 9.35 7.23
N GLU A 46 -6.83 10.02 7.39
CA GLU A 46 -7.21 10.66 8.66
C GLU A 46 -7.39 9.63 9.78
N ARG A 47 -8.05 8.49 9.50
CA ARG A 47 -8.16 7.40 10.48
C ARG A 47 -6.79 6.84 10.86
N LEU A 48 -5.90 6.66 9.89
CA LEU A 48 -4.53 6.20 10.15
C LEU A 48 -3.77 7.19 11.05
N LYS A 49 -3.86 8.50 10.79
CA LYS A 49 -3.23 9.52 11.64
C LYS A 49 -3.68 9.42 13.10
N LEU A 50 -4.97 9.20 13.34
CA LEU A 50 -5.51 9.03 14.69
C LEU A 50 -4.96 7.77 15.38
N GLN A 51 -4.86 6.65 14.66
CA GLN A 51 -4.26 5.42 15.22
C GLN A 51 -2.77 5.57 15.50
N LEU A 52 -2.02 6.21 14.60
CA LEU A 52 -0.60 6.47 14.80
C LEU A 52 -0.36 7.34 16.03
N LYS A 53 -1.19 8.37 16.25
CA LYS A 53 -1.11 9.21 17.45
C LYS A 53 -1.39 8.42 18.72
N LYS A 54 -2.39 7.54 18.71
CA LYS A 54 -2.72 6.69 19.88
C LYS A 54 -1.54 5.82 20.30
N ASN A 55 -0.73 5.38 19.35
CA ASN A 55 0.34 4.42 19.54
C ASN A 55 1.74 5.05 19.52
N GLU A 56 1.84 6.39 19.59
CA GLU A 56 3.11 7.11 19.39
C GLU A 56 4.15 6.87 20.49
N THR A 57 3.71 6.39 21.66
CA THR A 57 4.59 6.11 22.81
C THR A 57 5.05 4.65 22.87
N GLN A 58 4.53 3.78 21.99
CA GLN A 58 4.89 2.37 21.97
C GLN A 58 6.16 2.16 21.15
N ASN A 59 7.03 1.27 21.63
CA ASN A 59 8.19 0.84 20.85
C ASN A 59 7.82 -0.29 19.87
N ASP A 60 8.73 -0.61 18.96
CA ASP A 60 8.52 -1.59 17.90
C ASP A 60 8.10 -2.98 18.44
N MET A 61 8.69 -3.43 19.54
CA MET A 61 8.35 -4.71 20.17
C MET A 61 6.93 -4.72 20.74
N GLN A 62 6.50 -3.61 21.35
CA GLN A 62 5.14 -3.45 21.86
C GLN A 62 4.12 -3.41 20.72
N LEU A 63 4.44 -2.68 19.64
CA LEU A 63 3.60 -2.61 18.44
C LEU A 63 3.47 -3.97 17.76
N GLU A 64 4.57 -4.71 17.65
CA GLU A 64 4.59 -6.06 17.08
C GLU A 64 3.76 -7.03 17.93
N ALA A 65 3.93 -7.00 19.26
CA ALA A 65 3.14 -7.83 20.17
C ALA A 65 1.63 -7.53 20.07
N GLU A 66 1.25 -6.26 19.99
CA GLU A 66 -0.14 -5.84 19.80
C GLU A 66 -0.68 -6.28 18.44
N PHE A 67 0.09 -6.08 17.37
CA PHE A 67 -0.27 -6.54 16.03
C PHE A 67 -0.50 -8.05 15.99
N MET A 68 0.43 -8.84 16.53
CA MET A 68 0.32 -10.30 16.58
C MET A 68 -0.84 -10.76 17.47
N SER A 69 -1.17 -10.01 18.53
CA SER A 69 -2.34 -10.28 19.37
C SER A 69 -3.64 -10.11 18.59
N ILE A 70 -3.78 -9.00 17.85
CA ILE A 70 -4.96 -8.73 17.01
C ILE A 70 -5.05 -9.75 15.87
N ALA A 71 -3.95 -10.00 15.17
CA ALA A 71 -3.91 -10.90 14.03
C ALA A 71 -4.32 -12.33 14.40
N ARG A 72 -3.85 -12.86 15.54
CA ARG A 72 -4.21 -14.20 16.05
C ARG A 72 -5.70 -14.37 16.36
N GLY A 73 -6.44 -13.28 16.55
CA GLY A 73 -7.89 -13.32 16.72
C GLY A 73 -8.66 -13.57 15.42
N LEU A 74 -8.01 -13.47 14.25
CA LEU A 74 -8.64 -13.71 12.96
C LEU A 74 -8.69 -15.21 12.64
N VAL A 75 -9.85 -15.69 12.17
CA VAL A 75 -10.05 -17.09 11.76
C VAL A 75 -9.05 -17.54 10.68
N THR A 76 -8.59 -16.59 9.87
CA THR A 76 -7.65 -16.84 8.77
C THR A 76 -6.19 -16.70 9.18
N TYR A 77 -5.89 -16.45 10.46
CA TYR A 77 -4.51 -16.36 10.94
C TYR A 77 -3.79 -17.71 10.80
N GLY A 78 -2.61 -17.70 10.19
CA GLY A 78 -1.85 -18.92 9.92
C GLY A 78 -2.43 -19.80 8.81
N ALA A 79 -3.49 -19.37 8.14
CA ALA A 79 -4.05 -20.09 7.01
C ALA A 79 -3.17 -19.94 5.76
N SER A 80 -3.20 -20.96 4.90
CA SER A 80 -2.69 -20.87 3.53
C SER A 80 -3.85 -20.53 2.60
N PHE A 81 -3.64 -19.59 1.70
CA PHE A 81 -4.65 -19.13 0.74
C PHE A 81 -4.33 -19.67 -0.65
N PHE A 82 -5.36 -20.19 -1.31
CA PHE A 82 -5.28 -20.72 -2.67
C PHE A 82 -6.45 -20.14 -3.46
N ASP A 83 -6.16 -19.45 -4.56
CA ASP A 83 -7.17 -19.07 -5.53
C ASP A 83 -7.43 -20.28 -6.43
N VAL A 84 -8.64 -20.83 -6.36
CA VAL A 84 -9.00 -22.05 -7.07
C VAL A 84 -10.21 -21.79 -7.95
N ASP A 85 -10.09 -22.11 -9.24
CA ASP A 85 -11.22 -22.17 -10.15
C ASP A 85 -12.07 -23.41 -9.81
N VAL A 86 -13.19 -23.21 -9.11
CA VAL A 86 -14.08 -24.29 -8.73
C VAL A 86 -14.93 -24.70 -9.93
N PHE A 87 -14.41 -25.64 -10.74
CA PHE A 87 -15.20 -26.33 -11.75
C PHE A 87 -16.08 -27.38 -11.06
N THR A 88 -17.28 -27.00 -10.63
CA THR A 88 -18.29 -27.99 -10.23
C THR A 88 -18.77 -28.74 -11.46
N LYS A 89 -18.20 -29.93 -11.70
CA LYS A 89 -18.77 -30.88 -12.65
C LYS A 89 -20.13 -31.29 -12.10
N LYS A 90 -21.23 -30.78 -12.67
CA LYS A 90 -22.58 -31.29 -12.39
C LYS A 90 -22.55 -32.79 -12.66
N VAL A 91 -22.67 -33.59 -11.61
CA VAL A 91 -22.94 -35.01 -11.72
C VAL A 91 -24.41 -35.09 -12.13
N PHE A 92 -24.64 -35.49 -13.38
CA PHE A 92 -25.96 -35.82 -13.90
C PHE A 92 -26.53 -37.05 -13.20
#